data_AF-A0A9R1USU2-F1
#
_entry.id   AF-A0A9R1USU2-F1
#
_cell.length_a   1.000
_cell.length_b   1.000
_cell.length_c   1.000
_cell.angle_alpha   90.00
_cell.angle_beta   90.00
_cell.angle_gamma   90.00
#
_symmetry.space_group_name_H-M   'P 1'
#
loop_
_entity.id
_entity.type
_entity.pdbx_description
1 polymer ?
#
loop_
_entity_poly.entity_id
_entity_poly.type
_entity_poly.pdbx_seq_one_letter_code
_entity_poly.pdbx_strand_id
1 'polypeptide(L)'
;MDMMYYPLGRSSYEDSLKAIEADIQHANALAAAIPRSKDGARFQMKLVHDQLTPLIMFLLQWIDSSCTCLLPRYLNLFHVLVYKVYTDGRPKISRHGRKATVSDFYAVILPSLRRLHYDLMELDNTTKGESSSELVVSSQKKPEKDNEFTNIDLEREDECGICLEPCTKIVLPNCCHAMCINCYRDWNSRSASCPFCRGNIKRVKSRDLWVLTCNDEVIDADLVSKEDLVRFYLYINNLPKDSPDALFFMFYEYLI
;
A
#
# COMPACT_ATOMS: atom_id res chain seq x y z
N MET A 1 -14.72 -6.37 -42.25
CA MET A 1 -14.02 -5.84 -41.05
C MET A 1 -15.11 -5.53 -40.04
N ASP A 2 -15.45 -6.51 -39.22
CA ASP A 2 -16.48 -6.36 -38.19
C ASP A 2 -15.97 -5.43 -37.10
N MET A 3 -16.65 -4.30 -36.95
CA MET A 3 -16.40 -3.36 -35.88
C MET A 3 -17.04 -3.93 -34.62
N MET A 4 -16.22 -4.58 -33.77
CA MET A 4 -16.64 -5.11 -32.48
C MET A 4 -17.13 -3.97 -31.58
N TYR A 5 -18.45 -3.77 -31.57
CA TYR A 5 -19.12 -3.00 -30.53
C TYR A 5 -18.93 -3.74 -29.20
N TYR A 6 -17.95 -3.33 -28.41
CA TYR A 6 -17.96 -3.64 -27.00
C TYR A 6 -19.13 -2.87 -26.37
N PRO A 7 -20.15 -3.54 -25.83
CA PRO A 7 -21.12 -2.86 -25.00
C PRO A 7 -20.38 -2.52 -23.71
N LEU A 8 -19.87 -1.29 -23.62
CA LEU A 8 -19.52 -0.70 -22.34
C LEU A 8 -20.85 -0.61 -21.59
N GLY A 9 -21.14 -1.64 -20.79
CA GLY A 9 -22.39 -1.80 -20.08
C GLY A 9 -22.73 -0.50 -19.36
N ARG A 10 -23.93 0.03 -19.61
CA ARG A 10 -24.48 1.14 -18.85
C ARG A 10 -24.62 0.67 -17.40
N SER A 11 -23.60 0.84 -16.56
CA SER A 11 -23.78 0.67 -15.12
C SER A 11 -24.70 1.79 -14.66
N SER A 12 -25.78 1.45 -13.97
CA SER A 12 -26.61 2.48 -13.38
C SER A 12 -25.83 3.21 -12.29
N TYR A 13 -26.26 4.42 -11.96
CA TYR A 13 -25.72 5.15 -10.82
C TYR A 13 -25.84 4.32 -9.52
N GLU A 14 -26.92 3.55 -9.38
CA GLU A 14 -27.14 2.65 -8.25
C GLU A 14 -26.11 1.50 -8.21
N ASP A 15 -25.76 0.92 -9.36
CA ASP A 15 -24.73 -0.12 -9.44
C ASP A 15 -23.35 0.41 -9.07
N SER A 16 -23.07 1.67 -9.41
CA SER A 16 -21.81 2.33 -9.06
C SER A 16 -21.70 2.59 -7.56
N LEU A 17 -22.80 2.97 -6.90
CA LEU A 17 -22.84 3.11 -5.44
C LEU A 17 -22.64 1.76 -4.74
N LYS A 18 -23.32 0.71 -5.21
CA LYS A 18 -23.17 -0.65 -4.67
C LYS A 18 -21.73 -1.16 -4.77
N ALA A 19 -21.03 -0.85 -5.86
CA ALA A 19 -19.62 -1.19 -6.02
C ALA A 19 -18.74 -0.48 -4.98
N ILE A 20 -18.94 0.83 -4.76
CA ILE A 20 -18.22 1.60 -3.75
C ILE A 20 -18.51 1.06 -2.34
N GLU A 21 -19.76 0.72 -2.03
CA GLU A 21 -20.14 0.13 -0.75
C GLU A 21 -19.48 -1.23 -0.52
N ALA A 22 -19.45 -2.09 -1.53
CA ALA A 22 -18.76 -3.38 -1.46
C ALA A 22 -17.26 -3.20 -1.16
N ASP A 23 -16.61 -2.24 -1.83
CA ASP A 23 -15.20 -1.91 -1.59
C ASP A 23 -14.97 -1.35 -0.18
N ILE A 24 -15.90 -0.56 0.35
CA ILE A 24 -15.88 -0.07 1.73
C ILE A 24 -16.02 -1.23 2.72
N GLN A 25 -16.88 -2.22 2.45
CA GLN A 25 -16.99 -3.41 3.29
C GLN A 25 -15.71 -4.24 3.28
N HIS A 26 -15.07 -4.40 2.11
CA HIS A 26 -13.77 -5.03 2.01
C HIS A 26 -12.71 -4.26 2.81
N ALA A 27 -12.67 -2.93 2.71
CA ALA A 27 -11.78 -2.08 3.49
C ALA A 27 -12.02 -2.22 5.01
N ASN A 28 -13.27 -2.36 5.45
CA ASN A 28 -13.61 -2.62 6.85
C ASN A 28 -13.08 -3.98 7.33
N ALA A 29 -13.14 -5.02 6.47
CA ALA A 29 -12.59 -6.33 6.78
C ALA A 29 -11.05 -6.25 6.95
N LEU A 30 -10.36 -5.53 6.06
CA LEU A 30 -8.93 -5.28 6.18
C LEU A 30 -8.60 -4.51 7.47
N ALA A 31 -9.33 -3.43 7.75
CA ALA A 31 -9.13 -2.62 8.96
C ALA A 31 -9.37 -3.41 10.26
N ALA A 32 -10.24 -4.42 10.25
CA ALA A 32 -10.48 -5.29 11.40
C ALA A 32 -9.31 -6.24 11.70
N ALA A 33 -8.54 -6.62 10.68
CA ALA A 33 -7.36 -7.49 10.78
C ALA A 33 -6.10 -6.75 11.29
N ILE A 34 -6.06 -5.41 11.19
CA ILE A 34 -4.92 -4.60 11.61
C ILE A 34 -4.83 -4.54 13.15
N PRO A 35 -3.61 -4.58 13.74
CA PRO A 35 -3.39 -4.40 15.17
C PRO A 35 -4.05 -3.12 15.71
N ARG A 36 -4.63 -3.23 16.91
CA ARG A 36 -5.34 -2.12 17.54
C ARG A 36 -4.38 -0.97 17.83
N SER A 37 -4.85 0.26 17.62
CA SER A 37 -4.18 1.44 18.15
C SER A 37 -4.02 1.33 19.68
N LYS A 38 -3.10 2.11 20.27
CA LYS A 38 -2.89 2.16 21.72
C LYS A 38 -4.17 2.40 22.53
N ASP A 39 -5.17 3.05 21.91
CA ASP A 39 -6.48 3.34 22.49
C ASP A 39 -7.49 2.18 22.38
N GLY A 40 -7.11 1.02 21.81
CA GLY A 40 -7.99 -0.13 21.59
C GLY A 40 -9.01 0.06 20.46
N ALA A 41 -9.01 1.21 19.80
CA ALA A 41 -9.96 1.56 18.74
C ALA A 41 -9.60 0.92 17.39
N ARG A 42 -10.63 0.52 16.64
CA ARG A 42 -10.56 0.15 15.22
C ARG A 42 -11.26 1.19 14.36
N PHE A 43 -10.81 1.37 13.13
CA PHE A 43 -11.54 2.20 12.17
C PHE A 43 -12.63 1.39 11.49
N GLN A 44 -13.76 2.04 11.28
CA GLN A 44 -14.83 1.58 10.42
C GLN A 44 -15.22 2.71 9.47
N MET A 45 -15.60 2.33 8.27
CA MET A 45 -15.91 3.20 7.15
C MET A 45 -17.35 2.93 6.71
N LYS A 46 -18.06 3.98 6.32
CA LYS A 46 -19.36 3.89 5.66
C LYS A 46 -19.50 4.97 4.59
N LEU A 47 -20.26 4.67 3.55
CA LEU A 47 -20.65 5.68 2.56
C LEU A 47 -21.76 6.55 3.15
N VAL A 48 -21.64 7.87 2.99
CA VAL A 48 -22.63 8.85 3.47
C VAL A 48 -22.98 9.79 2.33
N HIS A 49 -24.28 10.05 2.18
CA HIS A 49 -24.84 11.00 1.22
C HIS A 49 -24.87 12.40 1.83
N ASP A 50 -24.45 13.40 1.07
CA ASP A 50 -24.56 14.80 1.47
C ASP A 50 -26.04 15.23 1.45
N GLN A 51 -26.43 16.19 2.29
CA GLN A 51 -27.84 16.56 2.51
C GLN A 51 -28.53 17.08 1.24
N LEU A 52 -27.75 17.66 0.33
CA LEU A 52 -28.23 18.17 -0.96
C LEU A 52 -28.33 17.08 -2.05
N THR A 53 -27.87 15.87 -1.77
CA THR A 53 -27.91 14.76 -2.73
C THR A 53 -29.31 14.54 -3.31
N PRO A 54 -30.39 14.42 -2.51
CA PRO A 54 -31.70 14.09 -3.06
C PRO A 54 -32.21 15.19 -4.01
N LEU A 55 -31.92 16.45 -3.71
CA LEU A 55 -32.27 17.61 -4.53
C LEU A 55 -31.49 17.61 -5.86
N ILE A 56 -30.18 17.38 -5.80
CA ILE A 56 -29.32 17.36 -7.00
C ILE A 56 -29.66 16.16 -7.88
N MET A 57 -29.93 14.99 -7.29
CA MET A 57 -30.37 13.80 -8.03
C MET A 57 -31.73 14.00 -8.68
N PHE A 58 -32.66 14.68 -8.00
CA PHE A 58 -33.95 15.07 -8.58
C PHE A 58 -33.79 16.01 -9.79
N LEU A 59 -32.91 17.00 -9.69
CA LEU A 59 -32.59 17.91 -10.79
C LEU A 59 -31.88 17.20 -11.96
N LEU A 60 -30.97 16.27 -11.66
CA LEU A 60 -30.26 15.47 -12.68
C LEU A 60 -31.19 14.50 -13.41
N GLN A 61 -32.23 13.98 -12.76
CA GLN A 61 -33.24 13.13 -13.41
C GLN A 61 -34.04 13.86 -14.49
N TRP A 62 -34.16 15.19 -14.38
CA TRP A 62 -34.80 16.05 -15.38
C TRP A 62 -33.90 16.39 -16.57
N ILE A 63 -32.59 16.17 -16.44
CA ILE A 63 -31.64 16.37 -17.53
C ILE A 63 -31.48 15.01 -18.23
N ASP A 64 -32.06 14.89 -19.42
CA ASP A 64 -32.15 13.67 -20.25
C ASP A 64 -30.79 13.21 -20.84
N SER A 65 -29.69 13.43 -20.10
CA SER A 65 -28.33 13.21 -20.57
C SER A 65 -27.77 11.89 -20.05
N SER A 66 -27.10 11.15 -20.94
CA SER A 66 -26.30 9.96 -20.63
C SER A 66 -25.07 10.25 -19.74
N CYS A 67 -24.98 11.44 -19.14
CA CYS A 67 -23.88 11.94 -18.32
C CYS A 67 -24.15 11.86 -16.79
N THR A 68 -25.27 11.26 -16.38
CA THR A 68 -25.69 11.11 -14.96
C THR A 68 -24.69 10.33 -14.09
N CYS A 69 -23.77 9.56 -14.69
CA CYS A 69 -22.74 8.82 -13.95
C CYS A 69 -21.47 9.63 -13.65
N LEU A 70 -21.20 10.73 -14.38
CA LEU A 70 -19.99 11.53 -14.18
C LEU A 70 -20.21 12.74 -13.26
N LEU A 71 -21.38 13.38 -13.34
CA LEU A 71 -21.68 14.61 -12.58
C LEU A 71 -21.68 14.42 -11.05
N PRO A 72 -22.24 13.34 -10.48
CA PRO A 72 -22.20 13.10 -9.02
C PRO A 72 -20.78 13.00 -8.45
N ARG A 73 -19.83 12.54 -9.26
CA ARG A 73 -18.42 12.38 -8.87
C ARG A 73 -17.70 13.73 -8.76
N TYR A 74 -18.07 14.71 -9.59
CA TYR A 74 -17.54 16.08 -9.52
C TYR A 74 -18.21 16.91 -8.41
N LEU A 75 -19.47 16.61 -8.09
CA LEU A 75 -20.24 17.35 -7.10
C LEU A 75 -20.02 16.89 -5.65
N ASN A 76 -19.16 15.88 -5.41
CA ASN A 76 -18.88 15.32 -4.08
C ASN A 76 -20.17 14.99 -3.28
N LEU A 77 -21.19 14.48 -3.95
CA LEU A 77 -22.49 14.16 -3.32
C LEU A 77 -22.37 13.04 -2.28
N PHE A 78 -21.30 12.25 -2.34
CA PHE A 78 -20.99 11.20 -1.38
C PHE A 78 -19.60 11.36 -0.82
N HIS A 79 -19.46 10.98 0.44
CA HIS A 79 -18.18 10.89 1.11
C HIS A 79 -18.10 9.61 1.92
N VAL A 80 -16.88 9.15 2.15
CA VAL A 80 -16.60 8.03 3.05
C VAL A 80 -16.39 8.60 4.44
N LEU A 81 -17.24 8.22 5.38
CA LEU A 81 -17.09 8.59 6.78
C LEU A 81 -16.26 7.52 7.49
N VAL A 82 -15.11 7.92 8.01
CA VAL A 82 -14.21 7.08 8.82
C VAL A 82 -14.43 7.40 10.30
N TYR A 83 -14.78 6.41 11.11
CA TYR A 83 -15.03 6.58 12.53
C TYR A 83 -14.34 5.49 13.36
N LYS A 84 -14.05 5.81 14.63
CA LYS A 84 -13.44 4.88 15.57
C LYS A 84 -14.52 4.08 16.30
N VAL A 85 -14.36 2.76 16.34
CA VAL A 85 -15.20 1.80 17.07
C VAL A 85 -14.36 1.18 18.19
N TYR A 86 -14.90 1.21 19.41
CA TYR A 86 -14.30 0.60 20.60
C TYR A 86 -15.03 -0.70 20.94
N THR A 87 -14.30 -1.72 21.38
CA THR A 87 -14.87 -3.05 21.68
C THR A 87 -15.65 -3.10 23.01
N ASP A 88 -15.68 -2.01 23.76
CA ASP A 88 -16.13 -1.90 25.15
C ASP A 88 -17.67 -2.00 25.31
N GLY A 89 -18.41 -2.33 24.25
CA GLY A 89 -19.88 -2.44 24.26
C GLY A 89 -20.64 -1.13 24.51
N ARG A 90 -19.96 -0.04 24.89
CA ARG A 90 -20.54 1.29 25.01
C ARG A 90 -20.37 2.03 23.68
N PRO A 91 -21.44 2.59 23.10
CA PRO A 91 -21.35 3.38 21.87
C PRO A 91 -20.72 4.73 22.17
N LYS A 92 -19.43 4.77 22.48
CA LYS A 92 -18.61 5.98 22.39
C LYS A 92 -18.09 6.06 20.96
N ILE A 93 -19.00 6.23 20.01
CA ILE A 93 -18.65 6.75 18.67
C ILE A 93 -17.86 8.03 18.97
N SER A 94 -16.60 8.11 18.54
CA SER A 94 -15.84 9.34 18.74
C SER A 94 -16.67 10.49 18.19
N ARG A 95 -16.94 11.53 19.00
CA ARG A 95 -18.02 12.52 18.81
C ARG A 95 -18.07 13.20 17.43
N HIS A 96 -17.04 13.05 16.58
CA HIS A 96 -17.00 13.49 15.19
C HIS A 96 -16.22 12.46 14.36
N GLY A 97 -16.83 11.92 13.31
CA GLY A 97 -16.13 11.10 12.31
C GLY A 97 -15.16 11.93 11.47
N ARG A 98 -14.51 11.29 10.51
CA ARG A 98 -13.60 11.94 9.55
C ARG A 98 -14.15 11.78 8.15
N LYS A 99 -14.33 12.89 7.44
CA LYS A 99 -14.88 12.93 6.07
C LYS A 99 -13.73 12.75 5.08
N ALA A 100 -13.77 11.65 4.32
CA ALA A 100 -12.86 11.38 3.20
C ALA A 100 -13.65 11.41 1.88
N THR A 101 -13.06 11.93 0.83
CA THR A 101 -13.67 11.83 -0.51
C THR A 101 -13.55 10.39 -1.04
N VAL A 102 -14.35 10.04 -2.05
CA VAL A 102 -14.19 8.77 -2.77
C VAL A 102 -12.79 8.68 -3.41
N SER A 103 -12.22 9.82 -3.82
CA SER A 103 -10.84 9.89 -4.30
C SER A 103 -9.83 9.52 -3.21
N ASP A 104 -9.95 10.11 -2.02
CA ASP A 104 -9.07 9.78 -0.88
C ASP A 104 -9.17 8.31 -0.51
N PHE A 105 -10.38 7.73 -0.59
CA PHE A 105 -10.62 6.33 -0.32
C PHE A 105 -9.83 5.42 -1.28
N TYR A 106 -9.95 5.63 -2.59
CA TYR A 106 -9.26 4.78 -3.58
C TYR A 106 -7.77 5.11 -3.74
N ALA A 107 -7.35 6.35 -3.52
CA ALA A 107 -5.98 6.78 -3.74
C ALA A 107 -5.07 6.52 -2.52
N VAL A 108 -5.62 6.58 -1.30
CA VAL A 108 -4.82 6.49 -0.07
C VAL A 108 -5.35 5.40 0.87
N ILE A 109 -6.62 5.48 1.29
CA ILE A 109 -7.13 4.66 2.40
C ILE A 109 -7.11 3.16 2.05
N LEU A 110 -7.74 2.76 0.95
CA LEU A 110 -7.83 1.36 0.53
C LEU A 110 -6.45 0.77 0.18
N PRO A 111 -5.58 1.45 -0.59
CA PRO A 111 -4.21 0.98 -0.84
C PRO A 111 -3.39 0.81 0.44
N SER A 112 -3.46 1.76 1.39
CA SER A 112 -2.75 1.65 2.67
C SER A 112 -3.22 0.45 3.49
N LEU A 113 -4.53 0.19 3.55
CA LEU A 113 -5.08 -0.97 4.25
C LEU A 113 -4.64 -2.30 3.62
N ARG A 114 -4.59 -2.37 2.28
CA ARG A 114 -4.11 -3.57 1.58
C ARG A 114 -2.63 -3.85 1.86
N ARG A 115 -1.79 -2.80 1.85
CA ARG A 115 -0.36 -2.91 2.18
C ARG A 115 -0.17 -3.42 3.60
N LEU A 116 -0.80 -2.75 4.57
CA LEU A 116 -0.71 -3.15 5.98
C LEU A 116 -1.21 -4.58 6.21
N HIS A 117 -2.24 -5.02 5.50
CA HIS A 117 -2.73 -6.39 5.59
C HIS A 117 -1.75 -7.40 4.98
N TYR A 118 -1.15 -7.09 3.83
CA TYR A 118 -0.13 -7.92 3.20
C TYR A 118 1.08 -8.13 4.12
N ASP A 119 1.60 -7.04 4.70
CA ASP A 119 2.75 -7.09 5.61
C ASP A 119 2.46 -7.98 6.82
N LEU A 120 1.25 -7.90 7.39
CA LEU A 120 0.81 -8.77 8.49
C LEU A 120 0.75 -10.26 8.09
N MET A 121 0.32 -10.56 6.85
CA MET A 121 0.29 -11.93 6.35
C MET A 121 1.70 -12.49 6.11
N GLU A 122 2.63 -11.68 5.61
CA GLU A 122 4.03 -12.10 5.45
C GLU A 122 4.69 -12.37 6.80
N LEU A 123 4.49 -11.52 7.81
CA LEU A 123 5.02 -11.76 9.16
C LEU A 123 4.49 -13.06 9.78
N ASP A 124 3.19 -13.37 9.62
CA ASP A 124 2.61 -14.62 10.16
C ASP A 124 3.18 -15.88 9.47
N ASN A 125 3.50 -15.80 8.18
CA ASN A 125 4.12 -16.91 7.45
C ASN A 125 5.56 -17.17 7.89
N THR A 126 6.35 -16.12 8.11
CA THR A 126 7.72 -16.23 8.65
C THR A 126 7.70 -16.81 10.06
N THR A 127 6.74 -16.40 10.89
CA THR A 127 6.60 -16.89 12.28
C THR A 127 6.18 -18.37 12.33
N LYS A 128 5.35 -18.83 11.38
CA LYS A 128 4.96 -20.26 11.29
C LYS A 128 6.06 -21.16 10.72
N GLY A 129 7.01 -20.61 9.95
CA GLY A 129 8.19 -21.34 9.46
C GLY A 129 9.15 -21.77 10.58
N GLU A 130 9.15 -21.05 11.70
CA GLU A 130 9.99 -21.36 12.87
C GLU A 130 9.32 -22.30 13.89
N SER A 131 8.02 -22.58 13.73
CA SER A 131 7.25 -23.37 14.72
C SER A 131 6.48 -24.57 14.13
N SER A 132 6.88 -25.09 12.96
CA SER A 132 6.36 -26.36 12.45
C SER A 132 7.42 -27.18 11.73
N SER A 133 8.17 -27.97 12.48
CA SER A 133 8.89 -29.13 11.96
C SER A 133 8.91 -30.20 13.04
N GLU A 134 7.81 -30.94 13.14
CA GLU A 134 7.79 -32.23 13.81
C GLU A 134 7.25 -33.29 12.83
N LEU A 135 8.04 -34.38 12.71
CA LEU A 135 7.75 -35.73 12.17
C LEU A 135 7.93 -35.90 10.64
N VAL A 136 8.76 -36.79 10.05
CA VAL A 136 9.70 -37.85 10.46
C VAL A 136 10.60 -38.14 9.24
N VAL A 137 11.94 -38.21 9.37
CA VAL A 137 12.80 -39.31 8.88
C VAL A 137 14.07 -39.36 9.72
N SER A 138 14.33 -40.55 10.26
CA SER A 138 15.40 -40.93 11.17
C SER A 138 16.81 -40.89 10.55
N SER A 139 17.79 -40.57 11.41
CA SER A 139 19.14 -41.17 11.54
C SER A 139 20.33 -40.25 11.23
N GLN A 140 20.91 -39.64 12.27
CA GLN A 140 22.31 -39.78 12.74
C GLN A 140 22.78 -38.56 13.56
N LYS A 141 23.68 -38.83 14.50
CA LYS A 141 24.11 -37.99 15.64
C LYS A 141 25.12 -36.89 15.21
N LYS A 142 24.99 -35.68 15.84
CA LYS A 142 25.97 -34.60 16.24
C LYS A 142 27.38 -34.52 15.56
N PRO A 143 28.08 -33.34 15.51
CA PRO A 143 27.82 -32.05 16.20
C PRO A 143 28.03 -30.74 15.39
N GLU A 144 27.42 -29.65 15.89
CA GLU A 144 27.85 -28.24 15.94
C GLU A 144 29.13 -27.82 15.16
N LYS A 145 29.08 -27.77 13.83
CA LYS A 145 30.15 -27.13 13.03
C LYS A 145 29.68 -26.34 11.80
N ASP A 146 28.38 -26.23 11.58
CA ASP A 146 27.84 -25.65 10.34
C ASP A 146 27.49 -24.16 10.41
N ASN A 147 27.49 -23.55 11.60
CA ASN A 147 27.15 -22.12 11.77
C ASN A 147 28.30 -21.16 11.36
N GLU A 148 29.50 -21.70 11.12
CA GLU A 148 30.66 -20.93 10.65
C GLU A 148 30.73 -20.92 9.11
N PHE A 149 30.29 -21.99 8.44
CA PHE A 149 30.29 -22.07 6.98
C PHE A 149 29.23 -21.16 6.33
N THR A 150 28.07 -20.98 6.97
CA THR A 150 27.01 -20.10 6.45
C THR A 150 27.39 -18.62 6.50
N ASN A 151 28.08 -18.16 7.54
CA ASN A 151 28.53 -16.77 7.64
C ASN A 151 29.62 -16.45 6.61
N ILE A 152 30.57 -17.37 6.37
CA ILE A 152 31.65 -17.16 5.40
C ILE A 152 31.11 -17.07 3.96
N ASP A 153 30.13 -17.88 3.59
CA ASP A 153 29.56 -17.83 2.24
C ASP A 153 28.64 -16.60 2.04
N LEU A 154 27.98 -16.11 3.09
CA LEU A 154 27.22 -14.85 3.05
C LEU A 154 28.14 -13.63 2.87
N GLU A 155 29.26 -13.57 3.61
CA GLU A 155 30.26 -12.50 3.45
C GLU A 155 30.86 -12.46 2.03
N ARG A 156 31.09 -13.64 1.42
CA ARG A 156 31.59 -13.77 0.04
C ARG A 156 30.60 -13.29 -1.01
N GLU A 157 29.30 -13.36 -0.73
CA GLU A 157 28.24 -12.88 -1.63
C GLU A 157 28.07 -11.36 -1.60
N ASP A 158 28.60 -10.65 -0.60
CA ASP A 158 28.59 -9.18 -0.49
C ASP A 158 29.88 -8.51 -1.00
N GLU A 159 30.90 -9.29 -1.33
CA GLU A 159 32.16 -8.79 -1.86
C GLU A 159 32.11 -8.50 -3.38
N CYS A 160 32.81 -7.46 -3.82
CA CYS A 160 33.00 -7.24 -5.24
C CYS A 160 33.83 -8.38 -5.86
N GLY A 161 33.33 -9.05 -6.91
CA GLY A 161 34.08 -10.08 -7.65
C GLY A 161 35.32 -9.59 -8.43
N ILE A 162 35.83 -8.39 -8.14
CA ILE A 162 37.03 -7.80 -8.76
C ILE A 162 38.04 -7.39 -7.67
N CYS A 163 37.64 -6.53 -6.72
CA CYS A 163 38.52 -6.10 -5.63
C CYS A 163 38.43 -6.97 -4.36
N LEU A 164 37.44 -7.86 -4.27
CA LEU A 164 37.17 -8.72 -3.10
C LEU A 164 36.94 -7.94 -1.80
N GLU A 165 36.47 -6.70 -1.91
CA GLU A 165 36.08 -5.87 -0.76
C GLU A 165 34.56 -5.87 -0.60
N PRO A 166 34.03 -5.88 0.65
CA PRO A 166 32.61 -5.69 0.93
C PRO A 166 32.13 -4.35 0.37
N CYS A 167 31.06 -4.34 -0.43
CA CYS A 167 30.56 -3.12 -1.04
C CYS A 167 29.13 -3.23 -1.58
N THR A 168 28.45 -2.08 -1.69
CA THR A 168 27.25 -1.97 -2.53
C THR A 168 27.63 -2.17 -3.99
N LYS A 169 27.02 -3.16 -4.64
CA LYS A 169 27.32 -3.49 -6.03
C LYS A 169 26.43 -2.69 -6.97
N ILE A 170 26.97 -2.37 -8.13
CA ILE A 170 26.19 -1.87 -9.26
C ILE A 170 26.02 -2.97 -10.31
N VAL A 171 24.87 -2.98 -10.98
CA VAL A 171 24.50 -3.96 -12.00
C VAL A 171 24.48 -3.30 -13.37
N LEU A 172 25.17 -3.93 -14.33
CA LEU A 172 25.18 -3.49 -15.72
C LEU A 172 23.87 -3.87 -16.45
N PRO A 173 23.19 -2.94 -17.14
CA PRO A 173 21.86 -3.18 -17.70
C PRO A 173 21.83 -4.18 -18.86
N ASN A 174 22.95 -4.34 -19.59
CA ASN A 174 22.99 -5.19 -20.79
C ASN A 174 23.32 -6.66 -20.50
N CYS A 175 23.87 -6.96 -19.33
CA CYS A 175 24.41 -8.28 -19.03
C CYS A 175 24.25 -8.71 -17.57
N CYS A 176 23.59 -7.90 -16.74
CA CYS A 176 23.27 -8.16 -15.33
C CYS A 176 24.45 -8.56 -14.43
N HIS A 177 25.68 -8.26 -14.85
CA HIS A 177 26.86 -8.52 -14.02
C HIS A 177 27.06 -7.41 -13.00
N ALA A 178 27.49 -7.78 -11.80
CA ALA A 178 27.59 -6.90 -10.65
C ALA A 178 29.05 -6.68 -10.21
N MET A 179 29.40 -5.43 -9.88
CA MET A 179 30.71 -5.04 -9.33
C MET A 179 30.58 -3.74 -8.54
N CYS A 180 31.58 -3.36 -7.74
CA CYS A 180 31.56 -2.06 -7.06
C CYS A 180 31.71 -0.90 -8.06
N ILE A 181 31.20 0.28 -7.68
CA ILE A 181 31.25 1.48 -8.52
C ILE A 181 32.69 1.90 -8.86
N ASN A 182 33.65 1.66 -7.96
CA ASN A 182 35.06 2.00 -8.18
C ASN A 182 35.67 1.10 -9.26
N CYS A 183 35.51 -0.22 -9.14
CA CYS A 183 35.97 -1.17 -10.16
C CYS A 183 35.32 -0.92 -11.52
N TYR A 184 34.03 -0.55 -11.56
CA TYR A 184 33.38 -0.15 -12.81
C TYR A 184 34.01 1.10 -13.43
N ARG A 185 34.24 2.17 -12.63
CA ARG A 185 34.83 3.42 -13.14
C ARG A 185 36.24 3.20 -13.65
N ASP A 186 37.05 2.48 -12.89
CA ASP A 186 38.43 2.15 -13.25
C ASP A 186 38.47 1.34 -14.55
N TRP A 187 37.63 0.31 -14.66
CA TRP A 187 37.54 -0.51 -15.87
C TRP A 187 37.02 0.29 -17.07
N ASN A 188 35.92 1.03 -16.91
CA ASN A 188 35.30 1.81 -17.98
C ASN A 188 36.20 2.94 -18.50
N SER A 189 37.16 3.43 -17.69
CA SER A 189 38.19 4.36 -18.15
C SER A 189 39.14 3.75 -19.18
N ARG A 190 39.29 2.42 -19.19
CA ARG A 190 40.23 1.67 -20.04
C ARG A 190 39.53 0.88 -21.14
N SER A 191 38.35 0.33 -20.85
CA SER A 191 37.60 -0.53 -21.75
C SER A 191 36.11 -0.29 -21.62
N ALA A 192 35.46 0.01 -22.75
CA ALA A 192 34.02 0.11 -22.83
C ALA A 192 33.35 -1.27 -23.02
N SER A 193 33.78 -2.26 -22.23
CA SER A 193 33.20 -3.61 -22.17
C SER A 193 32.94 -4.04 -20.72
N CYS A 194 32.04 -5.00 -20.51
CA CYS A 194 31.87 -5.63 -19.20
C CYS A 194 33.14 -6.43 -18.83
N PRO A 195 33.70 -6.29 -17.61
CA PRO A 195 34.89 -7.04 -17.20
C PRO A 195 34.65 -8.56 -17.10
N PHE A 196 33.41 -8.98 -16.87
CA PHE A 196 33.08 -10.40 -16.71
C PHE A 196 32.80 -11.10 -18.05
N CYS A 197 31.94 -10.50 -18.89
CA CYS A 197 31.48 -11.14 -20.14
C CYS A 197 31.96 -10.45 -21.43
N ARG A 198 32.71 -9.34 -21.31
CA ARG A 198 33.17 -8.52 -22.44
C ARG A 198 32.06 -7.92 -23.32
N GLY A 199 30.81 -7.98 -22.87
CA GLY A 199 29.68 -7.33 -23.54
C GLY A 199 29.84 -5.80 -23.65
N ASN A 200 29.27 -5.19 -24.68
CA ASN A 200 29.44 -3.75 -24.96
C ASN A 200 28.71 -2.86 -23.94
N ILE A 201 29.43 -1.88 -23.36
CA ILE A 201 28.89 -0.87 -22.43
C ILE A 201 29.07 0.58 -22.89
N LYS A 202 29.49 0.84 -24.14
CA LYS A 202 29.76 2.20 -24.69
C LYS A 202 28.61 3.20 -24.53
N ARG A 203 27.37 2.72 -24.43
CA ARG A 203 26.16 3.57 -24.31
C ARG A 203 25.61 3.67 -22.89
N VAL A 204 26.21 2.99 -21.92
CA VAL A 204 25.77 2.98 -20.53
C VAL A 204 26.22 4.27 -19.86
N LYS A 205 25.28 5.08 -19.38
CA LYS A 205 25.53 6.28 -18.57
C LYS A 205 25.39 5.94 -17.09
N SER A 206 25.86 6.83 -16.22
CA SER A 206 25.74 6.63 -14.76
C SER A 206 24.30 6.46 -14.26
N ARG A 207 23.32 7.00 -14.99
CA ARG A 207 21.88 6.85 -14.69
C ARG A 207 21.31 5.48 -15.07
N ASP A 208 22.02 4.73 -15.91
CA ASP A 208 21.60 3.42 -16.41
C ASP A 208 22.16 2.29 -15.52
N LEU A 209 22.96 2.63 -14.50
CA LEU A 209 23.54 1.70 -13.55
C LEU A 209 22.56 1.51 -12.38
N TRP A 210 22.24 0.26 -12.08
CA TRP A 210 21.35 -0.10 -10.98
C TRP A 210 22.17 -0.43 -9.74
N VAL A 211 21.80 0.09 -8.57
CA VAL A 211 22.43 -0.30 -7.31
C VAL A 211 21.72 -1.54 -6.78
N LEU A 212 22.50 -2.58 -6.48
CA LEU A 212 22.00 -3.78 -5.80
C LEU A 212 21.97 -3.47 -4.30
N THR A 213 20.77 -3.47 -3.73
CA THR A 213 20.57 -3.35 -2.28
C THR A 213 21.04 -4.64 -1.61
N CYS A 214 22.01 -4.55 -0.71
CA CYS A 214 22.42 -5.68 0.13
C CYS A 214 21.34 -5.96 1.18
N ASN A 215 21.30 -7.19 1.70
CA ASN A 215 20.32 -7.60 2.72
C ASN A 215 20.41 -6.73 3.99
N ASP A 216 21.61 -6.24 4.32
CA ASP A 216 21.85 -5.36 5.47
C ASP A 216 21.38 -3.91 5.27
N GLU A 217 21.09 -3.50 4.03
CA GLU A 217 20.52 -2.19 3.69
C GLU A 217 18.99 -2.21 3.57
N VAL A 218 18.37 -3.40 3.65
CA VAL A 218 16.92 -3.54 3.65
C VAL A 218 16.40 -3.17 5.04
N ILE A 219 15.64 -2.07 5.12
CA ILE A 219 14.96 -1.67 6.35
C ILE A 219 14.12 -2.84 6.84
N ASP A 220 14.30 -3.24 8.11
CA ASP A 220 13.51 -4.28 8.77
C ASP A 220 12.02 -4.13 8.42
N ALA A 221 11.45 -5.18 7.83
CA ALA A 221 10.06 -5.19 7.39
C ALA A 221 9.09 -4.86 8.54
N ASP A 222 9.44 -5.23 9.78
CA ASP A 222 8.67 -4.85 10.97
C ASP A 222 8.74 -3.33 11.23
N LEU A 223 9.89 -2.69 11.04
CA LEU A 223 10.02 -1.24 11.15
C LEU A 223 9.24 -0.50 10.06
N VAL A 224 9.29 -0.97 8.81
CA VAL A 224 8.54 -0.39 7.69
C VAL A 224 7.04 -0.48 7.97
N SER A 225 6.54 -1.65 8.38
CA SER A 225 5.11 -1.85 8.66
C SER A 225 4.62 -0.97 9.82
N LYS A 226 5.42 -0.80 10.87
CA LYS A 226 5.13 0.13 11.98
C LYS A 226 5.06 1.58 11.50
N GLU A 227 5.97 2.00 10.63
CA GLU A 227 5.97 3.36 10.11
C GLU A 227 4.78 3.61 9.19
N ASP A 228 4.43 2.66 8.33
CA ASP A 228 3.25 2.72 7.46
C ASP A 228 1.95 2.76 8.26
N LEU A 229 1.90 2.02 9.38
CA LEU A 229 0.77 2.08 10.31
C LEU A 229 0.64 3.50 10.89
N VAL A 230 1.74 4.08 11.37
CA VAL A 230 1.75 5.46 11.90
C VAL A 230 1.31 6.47 10.85
N ARG A 231 1.83 6.38 9.62
CA ARG A 231 1.43 7.24 8.49
C ARG A 231 -0.06 7.12 8.20
N PHE A 232 -0.61 5.91 8.19
CA PHE A 232 -2.03 5.68 7.98
C PHE A 232 -2.88 6.36 9.06
N TYR A 233 -2.55 6.15 10.35
CA TYR A 233 -3.28 6.81 11.44
C TYR A 233 -3.19 8.34 11.37
N LEU A 234 -2.02 8.89 11.05
CA LEU A 234 -1.82 10.33 10.88
C LEU A 234 -2.69 10.90 9.74
N TYR A 235 -2.72 10.22 8.59
CA TYR A 235 -3.57 10.59 7.46
C TYR A 235 -5.04 10.66 7.87
N ILE A 236 -5.57 9.60 8.50
CA ILE A 236 -6.97 9.56 8.94
C ILE A 236 -7.28 10.66 9.96
N ASN A 237 -6.36 10.95 10.89
CA ASN A 237 -6.54 12.00 11.89
C ASN A 237 -6.49 13.42 11.29
N ASN A 238 -5.87 13.61 10.14
CA ASN A 238 -5.77 14.90 9.43
C ASN A 238 -6.95 15.15 8.47
N LEU A 239 -7.76 14.13 8.17
CA LEU A 239 -8.99 14.31 7.39
C LEU A 239 -9.95 15.33 8.06
N PRO A 240 -10.76 16.06 7.26
CA PRO A 240 -11.79 16.96 7.79
C PRO A 240 -12.68 16.26 8.83
N LYS A 241 -13.00 16.96 9.93
CA LYS A 241 -13.96 16.45 10.91
C LYS A 241 -15.36 16.52 10.33
N ASP A 242 -16.14 15.48 10.56
CA ASP A 242 -17.57 15.47 10.31
C ASP A 242 -18.25 16.31 11.39
N SER A 243 -18.49 17.59 11.11
CA SER A 243 -19.32 18.47 11.93
C SER A 243 -20.71 18.54 11.30
N PRO A 244 -21.81 18.43 12.07
CA PRO A 244 -23.10 18.86 11.57
C PRO A 244 -22.98 20.34 11.25
N ASP A 245 -23.21 20.72 9.99
CA ASP A 245 -23.14 22.12 9.57
C ASP A 245 -24.00 22.96 10.52
N ALA A 246 -23.34 23.86 11.25
CA ALA A 246 -23.96 24.78 12.20
C ALA A 246 -24.97 25.74 11.54
N LEU A 247 -25.13 25.66 10.21
CA LEU A 247 -26.04 26.49 9.42
C LEU A 247 -27.53 26.17 9.67
N PHE A 248 -27.89 25.01 10.21
CA PHE A 248 -29.31 24.66 10.43
C PHE A 248 -29.86 24.90 11.84
N PHE A 249 -29.02 25.09 12.87
CA PHE A 249 -29.54 25.42 14.21
C PHE A 249 -30.04 26.86 14.30
N MET A 250 -29.51 27.78 13.48
CA MET A 250 -29.93 29.19 13.50
C MET A 250 -31.26 29.46 12.78
N PHE A 251 -31.78 28.55 11.96
CA PHE A 251 -33.07 28.76 11.27
C PHE A 251 -34.29 28.19 12.03
N TYR A 252 -34.08 27.29 13.00
CA TYR A 252 -35.18 26.74 13.80
C TYR A 252 -35.48 27.54 15.08
N GLU A 253 -34.53 28.32 15.61
CA GLU A 253 -34.80 29.20 16.76
C GLU A 253 -35.55 30.50 16.42
N TYR A 254 -35.72 30.84 15.14
CA TYR A 254 -36.52 32.01 14.71
C TYR A 254 -37.95 31.66 14.26
N LEU A 255 -38.39 30.41 14.42
CA LEU A 255 -39.73 29.94 14.01
C LEU A 255 -40.52 29.26 15.14
N ILE A 256 -40.21 29.53 16.41
CA ILE A 256 -41.03 29.12 17.58
C ILE A 256 -41.56 30.36 18.29
#